data_AF-A0A7S3U6P6-F1
#
_entry.id   AF-A0A7S3U6P6-F1
#
_cell.length_a   1.000
_cell.length_b   1.000
_cell.length_c   1.000
_cell.angle_alpha   90.00
_cell.angle_beta   90.00
_cell.angle_gamma   90.00
#
_symmetry.space_group_name_H-M   'P 1'
#
loop_
_entity.id
_entity.type
_entity.pdbx_description
1 polymer ?
#
loop_
_entity_poly.entity_id
_entity_poly.type
_entity_poly.pdbx_seq_one_letter_code
_entity_poly.pdbx_strand_id
1 'polypeptide(L)'
;ATPSRREFTGRYIRCDHLPLVGGRFAFAKEGEPDKMLWYARNGFWHAGRAVDLGRMTGYLIVSDSSGSPEHIIGEWQVEARRGFIPAPGLRCVADDRRTARTGAEREPALRGIGA
;
A
#
# COMPACT_ATOMS: atom_id res chain seq x y z
N ALA A 1 -7.61 -21.04 8.03
CA ALA A 1 -8.64 -20.09 7.60
C ALA A 1 -8.14 -19.37 6.35
N THR A 2 -8.95 -19.27 5.29
CA THR A 2 -8.59 -18.43 4.14
C THR A 2 -8.62 -16.98 4.61
N PRO A 3 -7.52 -16.21 4.45
CA PRO A 3 -7.52 -14.82 4.86
C PRO A 3 -8.64 -14.07 4.12
N SER A 4 -9.37 -13.25 4.85
CA SER A 4 -10.44 -12.44 4.31
C SER A 4 -9.85 -11.36 3.42
N ARG A 5 -10.41 -11.17 2.22
CA ARG A 5 -10.05 -10.10 1.26
C ARG A 5 -9.85 -8.70 1.87
N ARG A 6 -10.56 -8.38 2.97
CA ARG A 6 -10.44 -7.12 3.71
C ARG A 6 -9.07 -6.93 4.38
N GLU A 7 -8.39 -8.02 4.71
CA GLU A 7 -7.10 -7.98 5.39
C GLU A 7 -5.97 -7.45 4.49
N PHE A 8 -6.16 -7.46 3.16
CA PHE A 8 -5.23 -6.90 2.18
C PHE A 8 -5.56 -5.45 1.80
N THR A 9 -6.50 -4.82 2.50
CA THR A 9 -6.78 -3.37 2.38
C THR A 9 -6.14 -2.61 3.54
N GLY A 10 -5.74 -1.36 3.30
CA GLY A 10 -5.11 -0.52 4.30
C GLY A 10 -3.90 0.22 3.76
N ARG A 11 -3.02 0.64 4.67
CA ARG A 11 -1.81 1.40 4.34
C ARG A 11 -0.66 0.46 3.97
N TYR A 12 0.01 0.78 2.87
CA TYR A 12 1.19 0.08 2.38
C TYR A 12 2.37 1.05 2.32
N ILE A 13 3.54 0.57 2.74
CA ILE A 13 4.80 1.32 2.78
C ILE A 13 5.73 0.71 1.75
N ARG A 14 6.35 1.56 0.93
CA ARG A 14 7.32 1.12 -0.08
C ARG A 14 8.52 0.44 0.59
N CYS A 15 8.93 -0.70 0.05
CA CYS A 15 10.09 -1.44 0.51
C CYS A 15 11.31 -1.14 -0.38
N ASP A 16 12.06 -0.09 -0.04
CA ASP A 16 13.27 0.30 -0.79
C ASP A 16 14.45 -0.69 -0.63
N HIS A 17 14.40 -1.58 0.36
CA HIS A 17 15.45 -2.59 0.61
C HIS A 17 15.26 -3.89 -0.19
N LEU A 18 14.11 -4.07 -0.85
CA LEU A 18 13.84 -5.24 -1.67
C LEU A 18 14.21 -4.97 -3.13
N PRO A 19 14.66 -5.99 -3.89
CA PRO A 19 14.83 -5.85 -5.33
C PRO A 19 13.50 -5.54 -6.01
N LEU A 20 13.56 -4.91 -7.19
CA LEU A 20 12.38 -4.62 -7.98
C LEU A 20 11.65 -5.92 -8.38
N VAL A 21 10.35 -5.95 -8.14
CA VAL A 21 9.47 -7.07 -8.46
C VAL A 21 8.67 -6.69 -9.71
N GLY A 22 8.84 -7.46 -10.79
CA GLY A 22 8.24 -7.11 -12.09
C GLY A 22 8.69 -5.75 -12.64
N GLY A 23 9.88 -5.28 -12.26
CA GLY A 23 10.42 -3.98 -12.65
C GLY A 23 9.88 -2.79 -11.85
N ARG A 24 9.14 -3.02 -10.76
CA ARG A 24 8.59 -1.96 -9.88
C ARG A 24 8.90 -2.25 -8.42
N PHE A 25 8.72 -1.24 -7.57
CA PHE A 25 8.86 -1.42 -6.12
C PHE A 25 7.74 -2.31 -5.57
N ALA A 26 8.08 -3.09 -4.55
CA ALA A 26 7.11 -3.78 -3.72
C ALA A 26 6.76 -2.91 -2.49
N PHE A 27 5.60 -3.17 -1.90
CA PHE A 27 5.13 -2.44 -0.73
C PHE A 27 4.65 -3.44 0.32
N ALA A 28 4.99 -3.21 1.59
CA ALA A 28 4.54 -4.01 2.73
C ALA A 28 3.42 -3.29 3.47
N LYS A 29 2.42 -4.03 3.94
CA LYS A 29 1.33 -3.45 4.74
C LYS A 29 1.86 -2.96 6.08
N GLU A 30 1.49 -1.76 6.48
CA GLU A 30 1.88 -1.17 7.76
C GLU A 30 1.38 -2.05 8.92
N GLY A 31 2.29 -2.43 9.82
CA GLY A 31 2.02 -3.33 10.94
C GLY A 31 1.91 -4.82 10.60
N GLU A 32 1.86 -5.19 9.31
CA GLU A 32 1.66 -6.58 8.87
C GLU A 32 2.54 -6.91 7.65
N PRO A 33 3.87 -7.06 7.81
CA PRO A 33 4.80 -7.22 6.69
C PRO A 33 4.64 -8.53 5.91
N ASP A 34 3.91 -9.52 6.46
CA ASP A 34 3.50 -10.72 5.73
C ASP A 34 2.50 -10.42 4.60
N LYS A 35 1.90 -9.23 4.57
CA LYS A 35 0.98 -8.79 3.52
C LYS A 35 1.66 -7.75 2.64
N MET A 36 1.74 -8.04 1.34
CA MET A 36 2.48 -7.24 0.38
C MET A 36 1.66 -6.88 -0.85
N LEU A 37 2.10 -5.84 -1.53
CA LEU A 37 1.59 -5.36 -2.82
C LEU A 37 2.76 -5.30 -3.81
N TRP A 38 2.60 -5.90 -4.99
CA TRP A 38 3.66 -5.97 -5.99
C TRP A 38 3.12 -6.02 -7.41
N TYR A 39 4.01 -5.76 -8.37
CA TYR A 39 3.72 -5.93 -9.79
C TYR A 39 4.32 -7.25 -10.29
N ALA A 40 3.53 -8.06 -10.98
CA ALA A 40 3.97 -9.35 -11.51
C ALA A 40 4.18 -9.29 -13.04
N ARG A 41 4.91 -10.27 -13.57
CA ARG A 41 5.26 -10.35 -15.00
C ARG A 41 4.05 -10.50 -15.94
N ASN A 42 2.88 -10.89 -15.42
CA ASN A 42 1.66 -10.98 -16.21
C ASN A 42 1.05 -9.61 -16.55
N GLY A 43 1.62 -8.51 -16.05
CA GLY A 43 1.10 -7.16 -16.32
C GLY A 43 0.06 -6.69 -15.30
N PHE A 44 -0.01 -7.35 -14.15
CA PHE A 44 -0.98 -7.04 -13.10
C PHE A 44 -0.28 -6.62 -11.82
N TRP A 45 -0.92 -5.72 -11.10
CA TRP A 45 -0.66 -5.50 -9.68
C TRP A 45 -1.41 -6.55 -8.86
N HIS A 46 -0.76 -7.05 -7.81
CA HIS A 46 -1.27 -8.07 -6.90
C HIS A 46 -1.10 -7.62 -5.45
N ALA A 47 -2.11 -7.85 -4.62
CA ALA A 47 -1.96 -7.82 -3.17
C ALA A 47 -2.14 -9.23 -2.60
N GLY A 48 -1.19 -9.65 -1.78
CA GLY A 48 -1.18 -11.00 -1.22
C GLY A 48 -0.12 -11.21 -0.16
N ARG A 49 0.26 -12.47 0.07
CA ARG A 49 1.25 -12.80 1.11
C ARG A 49 2.67 -12.57 0.62
N ALA A 50 3.57 -12.24 1.54
CA ALA A 50 5.00 -12.07 1.27
C ALA A 50 5.64 -13.32 0.67
N VAL A 51 5.21 -14.52 1.08
CA VAL A 51 5.66 -15.80 0.51
C VAL A 51 5.32 -15.99 -0.97
N ASP A 52 4.35 -15.21 -1.47
CA ASP A 52 3.89 -15.22 -2.85
C ASP A 52 4.42 -14.02 -3.66
N LEU A 53 5.32 -13.22 -3.08
CA LEU A 53 5.87 -12.01 -3.70
C LEU A 53 6.47 -12.30 -5.09
N GLY A 54 6.03 -11.54 -6.09
CA GLY A 54 6.47 -11.67 -7.48
C GLY A 54 5.81 -12.79 -8.28
N ARG A 55 5.01 -13.65 -7.63
CA ARG A 55 4.20 -14.65 -8.33
C ARG A 55 2.97 -14.00 -8.97
N MET A 56 2.36 -14.72 -9.90
CA MET A 56 1.12 -14.33 -10.59
C MET A 56 -0.11 -14.80 -9.79
N THR A 57 -0.12 -14.53 -8.47
CA THR A 57 -1.18 -14.94 -7.55
C THR A 57 -1.41 -13.85 -6.51
N GLY A 58 -2.65 -13.65 -6.09
CA GLY A 58 -3.00 -12.60 -5.13
C GLY A 58 -4.48 -12.65 -4.79
N TYR A 59 -4.84 -12.01 -3.68
CA TYR A 59 -6.24 -11.88 -3.25
C TYR A 59 -6.91 -10.66 -3.87
N LEU A 60 -6.13 -9.66 -4.24
CA LEU A 60 -6.56 -8.48 -4.99
C LEU A 60 -5.69 -8.37 -6.23
N ILE A 61 -6.28 -8.18 -7.40
CA ILE A 61 -5.55 -7.99 -8.66
C ILE A 61 -6.10 -6.82 -9.45
N VAL A 62 -5.27 -6.20 -10.27
CA VAL A 62 -5.70 -5.21 -11.25
C VAL A 62 -4.77 -5.22 -12.45
N SER A 63 -5.33 -5.15 -13.65
CA SER A 63 -4.55 -5.02 -14.89
C SER A 63 -4.25 -3.55 -15.13
N ASP A 64 -3.04 -3.11 -14.81
CA ASP A 64 -2.63 -1.72 -14.96
C ASP A 64 -1.10 -1.62 -15.01
N SER A 65 -0.55 -0.92 -16.00
CA SER A 65 0.89 -0.75 -16.20
C SER A 65 1.50 0.43 -15.44
N SER A 66 0.77 1.07 -14.52
CA SER A 66 1.25 2.20 -13.73
C SER A 66 2.52 1.85 -12.98
N GLY A 67 3.48 2.80 -12.92
CA GLY A 67 4.77 2.61 -12.22
C GLY A 67 4.64 2.49 -10.70
N SER A 68 3.56 3.04 -10.14
CA SER A 68 3.26 3.05 -8.72
C SER A 68 1.77 2.78 -8.48
N PRO A 69 1.39 2.19 -7.33
CA PRO A 69 0.01 1.79 -7.08
C PRO A 69 -0.96 2.96 -6.98
N GLU A 70 -0.53 4.12 -6.47
CA GLU A 70 -1.34 5.34 -6.38
C GLU A 70 -1.81 5.91 -7.74
N HIS A 71 -1.19 5.49 -8.85
CA HIS A 71 -1.56 5.91 -10.20
C HIS A 71 -2.45 4.90 -10.93
N ILE A 72 -2.79 3.77 -10.29
CA ILE A 72 -3.67 2.76 -10.89
C ILE A 72 -5.05 3.35 -11.11
N ILE A 73 -5.51 3.29 -12.36
CA ILE A 73 -6.86 3.66 -12.79
C ILE A 73 -7.72 2.44 -13.14
N GLY A 74 -7.07 1.30 -13.35
CA GLY A 74 -7.74 0.04 -13.62
C GLY A 74 -8.68 -0.39 -12.48
N GLU A 75 -9.71 -1.15 -12.86
CA GLU A 75 -10.65 -1.70 -11.90
C GLU A 75 -10.01 -2.87 -11.14
N TRP A 76 -9.95 -2.75 -9.82
CA TRP A 76 -9.51 -3.83 -8.96
C TRP A 76 -10.52 -4.97 -8.95
N GLN A 77 -9.99 -6.18 -8.89
CA GLN A 77 -10.74 -7.42 -8.77
C GLN A 77 -10.31 -8.17 -7.52
N VAL A 78 -11.24 -8.88 -6.93
CA VAL A 78 -11.04 -9.59 -5.66
C VAL A 78 -11.23 -11.07 -5.88
N GLU A 79 -10.36 -11.88 -5.29
CA GLU A 79 -10.51 -13.32 -5.28
C GLU A 79 -11.86 -13.71 -4.65
N ALA A 80 -12.61 -14.53 -5.36
CA ALA A 80 -13.84 -15.15 -4.91
C ALA A 80 -13.69 -16.68 -4.95
N ARG A 81 -14.73 -17.41 -4.50
CA ARG A 81 -14.73 -18.89 -4.53
C ARG A 81 -14.48 -19.46 -5.94
N ARG A 82 -14.81 -18.71 -6.98
CA ARG A 82 -14.50 -19.03 -8.38
C ARG A 82 -14.04 -17.78 -9.10
N GLY A 83 -12.73 -17.68 -9.32
CA GLY A 83 -12.12 -16.59 -10.08
C GLY A 83 -12.10 -15.26 -9.33
N PHE A 84 -12.07 -14.18 -10.10
CA PHE A 84 -11.99 -12.81 -9.60
C PHE A 84 -13.26 -12.05 -9.97
N ILE A 85 -13.78 -11.27 -9.02
CA ILE A 85 -14.96 -10.43 -9.21
C ILE A 85 -14.57 -8.94 -9.16
N PRO A 86 -15.20 -8.07 -9.97
CA PRO A 86 -15.03 -6.63 -9.91
C PRO A 86 -15.22 -6.04 -8.51
N ALA A 87 -14.37 -5.09 -8.14
CA ALA A 87 -14.46 -4.30 -6.93
C ALA A 87 -14.28 -2.79 -7.25
N PRO A 88 -15.29 -2.16 -7.87
CA PRO A 88 -15.21 -0.77 -8.33
C PRO A 88 -14.97 0.26 -7.22
N GLY A 89 -15.22 -0.08 -5.96
CA GLY A 89 -14.96 0.79 -4.81
C GLY A 89 -13.52 0.74 -4.30
N LEU A 90 -12.72 -0.23 -4.77
CA LEU A 90 -11.34 -0.41 -4.32
C LEU A 90 -10.39 0.38 -5.22
N ARG A 91 -9.59 1.23 -4.60
CA ARG A 91 -8.56 2.04 -5.26
C ARG A 91 -7.37 2.23 -4.33
N CYS A 92 -6.19 2.39 -4.92
CA CYS A 92 -5.04 2.90 -4.21
C CYS A 92 -5.10 4.43 -4.20
N VAL A 93 -4.71 5.04 -3.10
CA VAL A 93 -4.56 6.49 -2.98
C VAL A 93 -3.19 6.77 -2.36
N ALA A 94 -2.50 7.78 -2.86
CA ALA A 94 -1.29 8.27 -2.20
C ALA A 94 -1.68 8.78 -0.81
N ASP A 95 -1.02 8.27 0.22
CA ASP A 95 -1.14 8.84 1.56
C ASP A 95 -0.24 10.09 1.62
N ASP A 96 -0.78 11.24 1.22
CA ASP A 96 -0.14 12.55 1.43
C ASP A 96 -0.28 12.98 2.88
N ARG A 97 0.37 12.29 3.81
CA ARG A 97 0.52 12.80 5.18
C ARG A 97 1.62 13.84 5.27
N ARG A 98 1.50 14.91 4.49
CA ARG A 98 2.26 16.15 4.69
C ARG A 98 1.41 17.24 5.35
N THR A 99 0.59 16.91 6.35
CA THR A 99 -0.05 17.86 7.30
C THR A 99 -0.69 17.03 8.43
N ALA A 100 -0.47 17.21 9.73
CA ALA A 100 -0.15 18.39 10.52
C ALA A 100 0.78 18.07 11.70
N ARG A 101 1.90 18.81 11.81
CA ARG A 101 2.36 19.36 13.09
C ARG A 101 2.35 20.88 12.96
N THR A 102 1.17 21.46 12.82
CA THR A 102 0.97 22.90 13.00
C THR A 102 0.03 23.05 14.18
N GLY A 103 0.55 23.65 15.25
CA GLY A 103 -0.24 24.04 16.42
C GLY A 103 0.22 23.41 17.75
N ALA A 104 1.26 23.98 18.35
CA ALA A 104 1.31 24.29 19.78
C ALA A 104 2.56 25.13 20.08
N GLU A 105 2.48 26.42 19.80
CA GLU A 105 3.18 27.42 20.59
C GLU A 105 2.78 27.26 22.06
N ARG A 106 3.77 27.20 22.95
CA ARG A 106 3.82 28.07 24.14
C ARG A 106 5.29 28.28 24.50
N GLU A 107 5.83 29.39 24.03
CA GLU A 107 6.90 30.08 24.75
C GLU A 107 6.34 30.56 26.10
N PRO A 108 6.94 30.20 27.24
CA PRO A 108 6.86 31.04 28.41
C PRO A 108 7.92 32.14 28.29
N ALA A 109 7.47 33.36 27.99
CA ALA A 109 8.23 34.56 28.29
C ALA A 109 8.38 34.72 29.82
N LEU A 110 9.52 35.28 30.22
CA LEU A 110 9.95 35.71 31.57
C LEU A 110 10.55 34.59 32.45
N ARG A 111 11.72 34.72 33.06
CA ARG A 111 12.30 35.90 33.73
C ARG A 111 13.80 35.67 33.98
N GLY A 112 14.63 36.68 33.73
CA GLY A 112 16.07 36.67 34.03
C GLY A 112 16.63 38.10 34.08
N ILE A 113 16.06 38.86 35.01
CA ILE A 113 16.49 40.18 35.50
C ILE A 113 18.01 40.27 35.67
N GLY A 114 18.61 41.29 35.05
CA GLY A 114 19.90 41.82 35.47
C GLY A 114 19.74 42.73 36.69
N ALA A 115 20.66 42.58 37.63
CA ALA A 115 21.25 43.63 38.46
C ALA A 115 22.51 43.03 39.09
#